data_AF-A0A523HEC4-F1
#
_entry.id   AF-A0A523HEC4-F1
#
_cell.length_a   1.000
_cell.length_b   1.000
_cell.length_c   1.000
_cell.angle_alpha   90.00
_cell.angle_beta   90.00
_cell.angle_gamma   90.00
#
_symmetry.space_group_name_H-M   'P 1'
#
loop_
_entity.id
_entity.type
_entity.pdbx_description
1 polymer ?
#
loop_
_entity_poly.entity_id
_entity_poly.type
_entity_poly.pdbx_seq_one_letter_code
_entity_poly.pdbx_strand_id
1 'polypeptide(L)'
;MRLTFVTSSIIVLCTAIPLLIAGTIVLDFHGQTGFNKVTIKWTSQNEVNLKGFEIERSFDEKSSNFKMLKFLPAKQEQKDKKQYEYEDTTVFKSTERTFYYRLKIIDMDGSSSHSKIISVSPTVSSARQTWGSIKAMFR
;
A
#
# COMPACT_ATOMS: atom_id res chain seq x y z
N MET A 1 -66.18 28.14 -2.45
CA MET A 1 -64.74 28.47 -2.26
C MET A 1 -63.96 27.17 -2.38
N ARG A 2 -63.36 26.87 -3.54
CA ARG A 2 -62.58 25.65 -3.79
C ARG A 2 -61.09 26.01 -3.75
N LEU A 3 -60.35 25.48 -2.77
CA LEU A 3 -58.89 25.53 -2.76
C LEU A 3 -58.35 24.23 -3.38
N THR A 4 -57.62 24.34 -4.48
CA THR A 4 -56.92 23.23 -5.13
C THR A 4 -55.49 23.17 -4.59
N PHE A 5 -55.08 22.02 -4.07
CA PHE A 5 -53.71 21.75 -3.66
C PHE A 5 -52.95 21.20 -4.87
N VAL A 6 -51.91 21.91 -5.32
CA VAL A 6 -50.96 21.40 -6.32
C VAL A 6 -49.85 20.69 -5.56
N THR A 7 -49.83 19.36 -5.56
CA THR A 7 -48.69 18.59 -5.07
C THR A 7 -47.66 18.49 -6.19
N SER A 8 -46.56 19.23 -6.05
CA SER A 8 -45.41 19.09 -6.94
C SER A 8 -44.64 17.82 -6.55
N SER A 9 -44.67 16.81 -7.41
CA SER A 9 -43.88 15.59 -7.24
C SER A 9 -42.48 15.82 -7.79
N ILE A 10 -41.47 15.92 -6.91
CA ILE A 10 -40.06 15.87 -7.30
C ILE A 10 -39.75 14.41 -7.64
N ILE A 11 -39.59 14.13 -8.93
CA ILE A 11 -39.07 12.84 -9.41
C ILE A 11 -37.54 12.91 -9.23
N VAL A 12 -37.04 12.35 -8.14
CA VAL A 12 -35.61 12.06 -7.99
C VAL A 12 -35.30 10.87 -8.89
N LEU A 13 -34.91 11.15 -10.14
CA LEU A 13 -34.39 10.13 -11.04
C LEU A 13 -32.98 9.76 -10.57
N CYS A 14 -32.90 8.80 -9.66
CA CYS A 14 -31.65 8.19 -9.23
C CYS A 14 -31.11 7.37 -10.40
N THR A 15 -30.41 8.03 -11.32
CA THR A 15 -29.66 7.32 -12.34
C THR A 15 -28.57 6.54 -11.61
N ALA A 16 -28.70 5.23 -11.60
CA ALA A 16 -27.65 4.34 -11.16
C ALA A 16 -26.48 4.54 -12.12
N ILE A 17 -25.60 5.48 -11.79
CA ILE A 17 -24.28 5.56 -12.42
C ILE A 17 -23.65 4.20 -12.11
N PRO A 18 -23.33 3.37 -13.11
CA PRO A 18 -22.56 2.17 -12.83
C PRO A 18 -21.24 2.66 -12.24
N LEU A 19 -21.07 2.52 -10.92
CA LEU A 19 -19.75 2.61 -10.34
C LEU A 19 -18.95 1.51 -11.04
N LEU A 20 -18.05 1.89 -11.95
CA LEU A 20 -16.95 1.01 -12.27
C LEU A 20 -16.29 0.74 -10.93
N ILE A 21 -16.42 -0.50 -10.46
CA ILE A 21 -15.71 -0.97 -9.27
C ILE A 21 -14.24 -1.01 -9.69
N ALA A 22 -13.58 0.15 -9.62
CA ALA A 22 -12.14 0.25 -9.66
C ALA A 22 -11.60 -0.32 -8.34
N GLY A 23 -10.53 -1.08 -8.44
CA GLY A 23 -9.85 -1.60 -7.29
C GLY A 23 -9.31 -3.00 -7.49
N THR A 24 -8.85 -3.56 -6.39
CA THR A 24 -8.27 -4.88 -6.31
C THR A 24 -8.45 -5.41 -4.90
N ILE A 25 -8.49 -6.74 -4.78
CA ILE A 25 -8.44 -7.41 -3.49
C ILE A 25 -6.98 -7.78 -3.21
N VAL A 26 -6.46 -7.40 -2.05
CA VAL A 26 -5.14 -7.82 -1.58
C VAL A 26 -5.28 -9.06 -0.70
N LEU A 27 -4.64 -10.14 -1.14
CA LEU A 27 -4.55 -11.43 -0.50
C LEU A 27 -3.13 -11.68 -0.01
N ASP A 28 -2.99 -12.44 1.08
CA ASP A 28 -1.71 -12.93 1.58
C ASP A 28 -0.60 -11.85 1.71
N PHE A 29 -0.96 -10.66 2.19
CA PHE A 29 0.03 -9.61 2.47
C PHE A 29 0.82 -9.95 3.74
N HIS A 30 2.11 -10.20 3.58
CA HIS A 30 3.04 -10.57 4.63
C HIS A 30 4.49 -10.12 4.33
N GLY A 31 5.34 -10.13 5.36
CA GLY A 31 6.75 -9.80 5.25
C GLY A 31 7.62 -10.95 5.75
N GLN A 32 8.61 -11.33 4.96
CA GLN A 32 9.60 -12.34 5.30
C GLN A 32 10.87 -11.63 5.77
N THR A 33 11.31 -11.93 7.00
CA THR A 33 12.52 -11.34 7.56
C THR A 33 13.76 -12.07 7.04
N GLY A 34 14.81 -11.31 6.76
CA GLY A 34 16.12 -11.82 6.41
C GLY A 34 17.23 -11.01 7.06
N PHE A 35 18.48 -11.35 6.76
CA PHE A 35 19.63 -10.63 7.30
C PHE A 35 19.78 -9.28 6.62
N ASN A 36 19.68 -8.18 7.37
CA ASN A 36 19.69 -6.80 6.89
C ASN A 36 18.64 -6.51 5.80
N LYS A 37 17.55 -7.29 5.74
CA LYS A 37 16.52 -7.11 4.73
C LYS A 37 15.16 -7.61 5.18
N VAL A 38 14.13 -7.09 4.54
CA VAL A 38 12.76 -7.58 4.63
C VAL A 38 12.23 -7.75 3.22
N THR A 39 11.63 -8.90 2.94
CA THR A 39 10.96 -9.17 1.67
C THR A 39 9.45 -9.09 1.87
N ILE A 40 8.82 -8.10 1.26
CA ILE A 40 7.37 -7.87 1.31
C ILE A 40 6.72 -8.62 0.14
N LYS A 41 5.71 -9.43 0.44
CA LYS A 41 4.98 -10.25 -0.54
C LYS A 41 3.49 -10.07 -0.39
N TRP A 42 2.80 -10.06 -1.52
CA TRP A 42 1.34 -10.10 -1.58
C TRP A 42 0.86 -10.72 -2.88
N THR A 43 -0.38 -11.15 -2.86
CA THR A 43 -1.13 -11.56 -4.05
C THR A 43 -2.27 -10.59 -4.24
N SER A 44 -2.50 -10.10 -5.45
CA SER A 44 -3.71 -9.37 -5.81
C SER A 44 -4.68 -10.28 -6.55
N GLN A 45 -5.97 -9.94 -6.46
CA GLN A 45 -7.03 -10.56 -7.25
C GLN A 45 -8.00 -9.49 -7.74
N ASN A 46 -8.58 -9.71 -8.93
CA ASN A 46 -9.55 -8.81 -9.56
C ASN A 46 -9.01 -7.38 -9.75
N GLU A 47 -7.82 -7.25 -10.34
CA GLU A 47 -7.24 -5.93 -10.66
C GLU A 47 -8.03 -5.25 -11.79
N VAL A 48 -8.96 -4.35 -11.45
CA VAL A 48 -9.78 -3.60 -12.41
C VAL A 48 -9.43 -2.12 -12.29
N ASN A 49 -8.98 -1.52 -13.41
CA ASN A 49 -8.48 -0.14 -13.46
C ASN A 49 -7.38 0.15 -12.42
N LEU A 50 -6.60 -0.86 -12.06
CA LEU A 50 -5.51 -0.70 -11.11
C LEU A 50 -4.28 -0.11 -11.80
N LYS A 51 -3.74 0.98 -11.26
CA LYS A 51 -2.45 1.56 -11.70
C LYS A 51 -1.28 0.81 -11.09
N GLY A 52 -1.36 0.49 -9.79
CA GLY A 52 -0.34 -0.29 -9.09
C GLY A 52 -0.36 -0.11 -7.59
N PHE A 53 0.78 -0.41 -6.96
CA PHE A 53 0.95 -0.43 -5.51
C PHE A 53 2.14 0.44 -5.09
N GLU A 54 1.92 1.35 -4.15
CA GLU A 54 2.98 2.01 -3.39
C GLU A 54 3.23 1.20 -2.11
N ILE A 55 4.46 0.70 -1.96
CA ILE A 55 4.90 0.07 -0.72
C ILE A 55 5.35 1.19 0.19
N GLU A 56 4.72 1.28 1.37
CA GLU A 56 5.02 2.30 2.35
C GLU A 56 5.50 1.67 3.66
N ARG A 57 6.38 2.38 4.37
CA ARG A 57 6.96 1.94 5.64
C ARG A 57 6.91 3.04 6.69
N SER A 58 6.58 2.66 7.93
CA SER A 58 6.63 3.50 9.13
C SER A 58 7.45 2.81 10.23
N PHE A 59 7.89 3.60 11.21
CA PHE A 59 8.49 3.12 12.46
C PHE A 59 7.48 3.02 13.61
N ASP A 60 6.27 3.54 13.38
CA ASP A 60 5.17 3.52 14.35
C ASP A 60 3.88 3.12 13.63
N GLU A 61 3.22 2.10 14.17
CA GLU A 61 1.96 1.54 13.67
C GLU A 61 0.83 2.56 13.61
N LYS A 62 0.77 3.43 14.63
CA LYS A 62 -0.33 4.40 14.81
C LYS A 62 -0.07 5.71 14.09
N SER A 63 1.13 5.87 13.52
CA SER A 63 1.51 7.10 12.86
C SER A 63 0.91 7.20 11.48
N SER A 64 0.49 8.41 11.10
CA SER A 64 0.20 8.77 9.71
C SER A 64 1.47 8.87 8.85
N ASN A 65 2.67 8.79 9.43
CA ASN A 65 3.95 9.02 8.78
C ASN A 65 4.51 7.80 8.02
N PHE A 66 3.69 7.17 7.20
CA PHE A 66 4.15 6.15 6.27
C PHE A 66 4.93 6.80 5.12
N LYS A 67 6.17 6.39 4.93
CA LYS A 67 7.02 6.85 3.83
C LYS A 67 6.98 5.86 2.68
N MET A 68 6.76 6.37 1.48
CA MET A 68 6.87 5.59 0.26
C MET A 68 8.30 5.06 0.07
N LEU A 69 8.43 3.75 -0.17
CA LEU A 69 9.69 3.10 -0.51
C LEU A 69 9.81 2.85 -2.01
N LYS A 70 8.75 2.34 -2.63
CA LYS A 70 8.73 1.96 -4.04
C LYS A 70 7.31 1.92 -4.58
N PHE A 71 7.14 2.30 -5.85
CA PHE A 71 5.94 2.00 -6.62
C PHE A 71 6.18 0.79 -7.53
N LEU A 72 5.25 -0.17 -7.54
CA LEU A 72 5.19 -1.26 -8.49
C LEU A 72 3.93 -1.13 -9.35
N PRO A 73 4.05 -1.02 -10.69
CA PRO A 73 2.90 -0.96 -11.57
C PRO A 73 2.14 -2.28 -11.56
N ALA A 74 0.82 -2.22 -11.82
CA ALA A 74 0.00 -3.40 -11.98
C ALA A 74 0.50 -4.26 -13.17
N LYS A 75 0.66 -5.55 -12.93
CA LYS A 75 1.15 -6.51 -13.93
C LYS A 75 0.13 -6.70 -15.04
N GLN A 76 0.58 -6.66 -16.29
CA GLN A 76 -0.26 -6.88 -17.48
C GLN A 76 -0.40 -8.38 -17.80
N GLU A 77 -0.67 -9.20 -16.77
CA GLU A 77 -0.83 -10.66 -16.90
C GLU A 77 -2.33 -11.02 -16.94
N GLN A 78 -2.72 -11.94 -17.80
CA GLN A 78 -4.08 -12.51 -17.85
C GLN A 78 -4.22 -13.65 -16.83
N LYS A 79 -4.02 -13.32 -15.55
CA LYS A 79 -4.19 -14.25 -14.42
C LYS A 79 -5.11 -13.63 -13.40
N ASP A 80 -6.02 -14.44 -12.86
CA ASP A 80 -6.93 -14.01 -11.80
C ASP A 80 -6.18 -13.56 -10.54
N LYS A 81 -5.07 -14.26 -10.22
CA LYS A 81 -4.20 -13.95 -9.10
C LYS A 81 -2.81 -13.58 -9.58
N LYS A 82 -2.30 -12.44 -9.11
CA LYS A 82 -0.97 -11.94 -9.47
C LYS A 82 -0.14 -11.75 -8.21
N GLN A 83 1.05 -12.33 -8.22
CA GLN A 83 1.98 -12.25 -7.09
C GLN A 83 2.95 -11.09 -7.28
N TYR A 84 3.23 -10.37 -6.21
CA TYR A 84 4.16 -9.27 -6.18
C TYR A 84 5.15 -9.45 -5.04
N GLU A 85 6.35 -8.93 -5.24
CA GLU A 85 7.44 -9.00 -4.29
C GLU A 85 8.25 -7.70 -4.32
N TYR A 86 8.66 -7.25 -3.15
CA TYR A 86 9.57 -6.13 -2.98
C TYR A 86 10.57 -6.43 -1.87
N GLU A 87 11.87 -6.23 -2.13
CA GLU A 87 12.93 -6.38 -1.14
C GLU A 87 13.36 -5.01 -0.59
N ASP A 88 13.12 -4.79 0.71
CA ASP A 88 13.62 -3.65 1.46
C ASP A 88 14.98 -3.98 2.08
N THR A 89 16.05 -3.54 1.41
CA THR A 89 17.43 -3.65 1.89
C THR A 89 17.87 -2.44 2.70
N THR A 90 17.00 -1.47 2.99
CA THR A 90 17.37 -0.23 3.69
C THR A 90 17.18 -0.30 5.20
N VAL A 91 16.63 -1.41 5.71
CA VAL A 91 16.34 -1.62 7.14
C VAL A 91 17.57 -1.44 8.03
N PHE A 92 18.78 -1.74 7.53
CA PHE A 92 20.02 -1.57 8.28
C PHE A 92 20.40 -0.11 8.56
N LYS A 93 19.80 0.84 7.84
CA LYS A 93 20.09 2.28 8.00
C LYS A 93 19.36 2.88 9.20
N SER A 94 18.37 2.19 9.76
CA SER A 94 17.63 2.66 10.93
C SER A 94 18.19 2.08 12.24
N THR A 95 18.08 2.85 13.31
CA THR A 95 18.29 2.36 14.69
C THR A 95 17.11 1.49 15.15
N GLU A 96 15.93 1.69 14.53
CA GLU A 96 14.74 0.92 14.82
C GLU A 96 14.91 -0.55 14.42
N ARG A 97 14.17 -1.41 15.12
CA ARG A 97 14.20 -2.88 14.93
C ARG A 97 12.84 -3.46 14.57
N THR A 98 11.78 -2.65 14.63
CA THR A 98 10.45 -3.00 14.19
C THR A 98 10.02 -2.00 13.12
N PHE A 99 9.47 -2.53 12.03
CA PHE A 99 9.05 -1.75 10.88
C PHE A 99 7.62 -2.15 10.54
N TYR A 100 6.81 -1.16 10.20
CA TYR A 100 5.42 -1.34 9.81
C TYR A 100 5.28 -1.09 8.32
N TYR A 101 4.67 -2.02 7.60
CA TYR A 101 4.46 -1.92 6.16
C TYR A 101 2.98 -1.94 5.84
N ARG A 102 2.62 -1.20 4.80
CA ARG A 102 1.30 -1.28 4.16
C ARG A 102 1.47 -1.06 2.65
N LEU A 103 0.45 -1.46 1.91
CA LEU A 103 0.31 -1.12 0.51
C LEU A 103 -0.69 0.00 0.39
N LYS A 104 -0.34 1.03 -0.36
CA LYS A 104 -1.29 1.97 -0.92
C LYS A 104 -1.60 1.55 -2.34
N ILE A 105 -2.86 1.21 -2.56
CA ILE A 105 -3.43 0.71 -3.80
C ILE A 105 -3.88 1.92 -4.59
N ILE A 106 -3.40 2.09 -5.83
CA ILE A 106 -3.69 3.26 -6.65
C ILE A 106 -4.39 2.82 -7.92
N ASP A 107 -5.55 3.40 -8.18
CA ASP A 107 -6.32 3.17 -9.39
C ASP A 107 -5.93 4.17 -10.48
N MET A 108 -6.32 3.88 -11.72
CA MET A 108 -5.98 4.66 -12.90
C MET A 108 -6.57 6.08 -12.88
N ASP A 109 -7.66 6.28 -12.13
CA ASP A 109 -8.28 7.59 -11.89
C ASP A 109 -7.58 8.41 -10.78
N GLY A 110 -6.57 7.84 -10.13
CA GLY A 110 -5.81 8.47 -9.05
C GLY A 110 -6.44 8.29 -7.67
N SER A 111 -7.59 7.62 -7.56
CA SER A 111 -8.11 7.22 -6.26
C SER A 111 -7.19 6.20 -5.60
N SER A 112 -7.23 6.15 -4.26
CA SER A 112 -6.36 5.24 -3.52
C SER A 112 -6.99 4.70 -2.26
N SER A 113 -6.62 3.47 -1.92
CA SER A 113 -6.99 2.78 -0.69
C SER A 113 -5.76 2.14 -0.05
N HIS A 114 -5.89 1.65 1.19
CA HIS A 114 -4.77 1.04 1.90
C HIS A 114 -5.08 -0.40 2.29
N SER A 115 -4.07 -1.26 2.28
CA SER A 115 -4.14 -2.59 2.88
C SER A 115 -4.15 -2.53 4.41
N LYS A 116 -4.30 -3.70 5.04
CA LYS A 116 -3.88 -3.88 6.44
C LYS A 116 -2.40 -3.50 6.62
N ILE A 117 -2.04 -3.14 7.85
CA ILE A 117 -0.65 -2.94 8.25
C ILE A 117 -0.08 -4.29 8.71
N ILE A 118 1.18 -4.55 8.37
CA ILE A 118 1.95 -5.68 8.92
C ILE A 118 3.16 -5.14 9.67
N SER A 119 3.56 -5.83 10.73
CA SER A 119 4.76 -5.53 11.52
C SER A 119 5.82 -6.61 11.29
N VAL A 120 7.07 -6.19 11.15
CA VAL A 120 8.21 -7.09 10.96
C VAL A 120 9.45 -6.58 11.69
N SER A 121 10.23 -7.51 12.25
CA SER A 121 11.44 -7.21 12.99
C SER A 121 12.62 -8.04 12.46
N PRO A 122 13.35 -7.54 11.44
CA PRO A 122 14.46 -8.27 10.83
C PRO A 122 15.72 -8.27 11.71
N THR A 123 16.58 -9.26 11.50
CA THR A 123 17.93 -9.24 12.10
C THR A 123 18.81 -8.25 11.35
N VAL A 124 19.21 -7.17 12.04
CA VAL A 124 20.10 -6.14 11.50
C VAL A 124 21.49 -6.28 12.14
N SER A 125 22.53 -6.38 11.31
CA SER A 125 23.91 -6.42 11.76
C SER A 125 24.40 -5.03 12.18
N SER A 126 24.85 -4.91 13.42
CA SER A 126 25.49 -3.70 13.94
C SER A 126 26.80 -3.35 13.22
N ALA A 127 27.54 -4.35 12.73
CA ALA A 127 28.80 -4.14 12.01
C ALA A 127 28.61 -3.35 10.71
N ARG A 128 27.56 -3.64 9.92
CA ARG A 128 27.29 -2.88 8.68
C ARG A 128 26.88 -1.42 8.99
N GLN A 129 26.32 -1.19 10.18
CA GLN A 129 25.91 0.11 10.65
C GLN A 129 27.12 0.97 11.07
N THR A 130 28.12 0.39 11.72
CA THR A 130 29.33 1.12 12.18
C THR A 130 30.36 1.35 11.09
N TRP A 131 30.56 0.41 10.16
CA TRP A 131 31.56 0.58 9.08
C TRP A 131 31.26 1.77 8.15
N GLY A 132 29.98 2.07 7.92
CA GLY A 132 29.57 3.25 7.17
C GLY A 132 29.95 4.56 7.89
N SER A 133 29.67 4.63 9.19
CA SER A 133 30.00 5.79 10.03
C SER A 133 31.50 5.99 10.15
N ILE A 134 32.27 4.93 10.38
CA ILE A 134 33.73 4.97 10.47
C ILE A 134 34.33 5.50 9.17
N LYS A 135 33.91 4.98 8.01
CA LYS A 135 34.42 5.44 6.71
C LYS A 135 34.08 6.92 6.42
N ALA A 136 32.99 7.44 6.97
CA ALA A 136 32.62 8.85 6.83
C ALA A 136 33.46 9.80 7.71
N MET A 137 34.07 9.31 8.80
CA MET A 137 34.90 10.14 9.70
C MET A 137 36.31 10.41 9.16
N PHE A 138 36.81 9.59 8.24
CA PHE A 138 38.14 9.73 7.65
C PHE A 138 38.11 10.35 6.25
N ARG A 139 37.11 11.20 6.00
CA ARG A 139 36.95 11.98 4.77
C ARG A 139 37.07 13.46 5.06
#